data_AF-A0A1Y3UQY2-F1
#
_entry.id   AF-A0A1Y3UQY2-F1
#
_cell.length_a   1.000
_cell.length_b   1.000
_cell.length_c   1.000
_cell.angle_alpha   90.00
_cell.angle_beta   90.00
_cell.angle_gamma   90.00
#
_symmetry.space_group_name_H-M   'P 1'
#
loop_
_entity.id
_entity.type
_entity.pdbx_description
1 polymer ?
#
loop_
_entity_poly.entity_id
_entity_poly.type
_entity_poly.pdbx_seq_one_letter_code
_entity_poly.pdbx_strand_id
1 'polypeptide(L)'
;MVYIWEFEFFESNGMVDAFPCGDLGYGATYGENLQEAVEMAADFLMTVVDDHLMNGVALPPMEFGHTPERGGQIIAIAVSRELDDIPAMTASDAARELGVTRARVSQLIRAGLLDSWKDGTRRMVSRASVEARKEDDPKPGRPCSSEAA
;
A
#
# COMPACT_ATOMS: atom_id res chain seq x y z
N MET A 1 16.38 -3.12 -1.53
CA MET A 1 16.45 -3.82 -2.84
C MET A 1 15.83 -2.92 -3.90
N VAL A 2 16.30 -2.98 -5.15
CA VAL A 2 15.72 -2.22 -6.26
C VAL A 2 14.61 -3.04 -6.94
N TYR A 3 13.48 -2.39 -7.17
CA TYR A 3 12.32 -2.90 -7.90
C TYR A 3 12.08 -1.99 -9.10
N ILE A 4 11.67 -2.56 -10.23
CA ILE A 4 11.44 -1.84 -11.48
C ILE A 4 10.11 -2.33 -12.05
N TRP A 5 9.31 -1.44 -12.64
CA TRP A 5 8.09 -1.84 -13.35
C TRP A 5 7.83 -0.90 -14.52
N GLU A 6 7.34 -1.44 -15.64
CA GLU A 6 6.90 -0.63 -16.79
C GLU A 6 5.48 -0.11 -16.55
N PHE A 7 5.25 1.18 -16.82
CA PHE A 7 3.93 1.80 -16.79
C PHE A 7 3.63 2.42 -18.15
N GLU A 8 2.39 2.30 -18.62
CA GLU A 8 1.88 3.09 -19.75
C GLU A 8 1.30 4.41 -19.22
N PHE A 9 1.81 5.52 -19.75
CA PHE A 9 1.35 6.88 -19.48
C PHE A 9 0.57 7.42 -20.68
N PHE A 10 -0.71 7.72 -20.50
CA PHE A 10 -1.61 8.16 -21.58
C PHE A 10 -2.56 9.27 -21.10
N GLU A 11 -2.97 10.16 -22.00
CA GLU A 11 -3.91 11.25 -21.67
C GLU A 11 -5.36 10.73 -21.59
N SER A 12 -6.07 11.14 -20.53
CA SER A 12 -7.40 10.68 -20.19
C SER A 12 -8.11 11.75 -19.35
N ASN A 13 -9.28 12.23 -19.82
CA ASN A 13 -10.10 13.22 -19.10
C ASN A 13 -9.38 14.52 -18.66
N GLY A 14 -8.29 14.90 -19.36
CA GLY A 14 -7.48 16.08 -19.03
C GLY A 14 -6.37 15.82 -18.01
N MET A 15 -6.16 14.57 -17.61
CA MET A 15 -5.06 14.09 -16.75
C MET A 15 -4.15 13.15 -17.56
N VAL A 16 -2.98 12.83 -17.01
CA VAL A 16 -2.14 11.72 -17.48
C VAL A 16 -2.33 10.54 -16.52
N ASP A 17 -3.00 9.50 -17.00
CA ASP A 17 -3.13 8.22 -16.31
C ASP A 17 -1.80 7.44 -16.42
N ALA A 18 -1.39 6.77 -15.34
CA ALA A 18 -0.22 5.92 -15.25
C ALA A 18 -0.62 4.50 -14.82
N PHE A 19 -0.67 3.58 -15.79
CA PHE A 19 -1.18 2.21 -15.60
C PHE A 19 -0.02 1.21 -15.60
N PRO A 20 0.14 0.35 -14.57
CA PRO A 20 1.20 -0.67 -14.58
C PRO A 20 0.98 -1.65 -15.72
N CYS A 21 2.04 -2.00 -16.44
CA CYS A 21 1.99 -3.00 -17.51
C CYS A 21 1.86 -4.41 -16.90
N GLY A 22 1.22 -5.33 -17.63
CA GLY A 22 0.94 -6.68 -17.14
C GLY A 22 -0.07 -6.70 -15.98
N ASP A 23 -0.15 -7.84 -15.28
CA ASP A 23 -0.99 -7.98 -14.09
C ASP A 23 -0.15 -7.84 -12.81
N LEU A 24 -0.08 -6.62 -12.28
CA LEU A 24 0.54 -6.33 -10.99
C LEU A 24 -0.42 -6.61 -9.82
N GLY A 25 -1.72 -6.88 -10.06
CA GLY A 25 -2.74 -7.12 -9.03
C GLY A 25 -3.32 -5.88 -8.34
N TYR A 26 -2.94 -4.67 -8.77
CA TYR A 26 -3.43 -3.38 -8.24
C TYR A 26 -4.03 -2.50 -9.34
N GLY A 27 -4.55 -1.33 -8.95
CA GLY A 27 -5.10 -0.35 -9.88
C GLY A 27 -4.04 0.47 -10.61
N ALA A 28 -4.34 1.76 -10.80
CA ALA A 28 -3.48 2.73 -11.46
C ALA A 28 -3.49 4.05 -10.70
N THR A 29 -2.63 4.98 -11.10
CA THR A 29 -2.54 6.33 -10.56
C THR A 29 -2.54 7.36 -11.69
N TYR A 30 -2.52 8.66 -11.37
CA TYR A 30 -2.57 9.73 -12.37
C TYR A 30 -1.94 11.03 -11.84
N GLY A 31 -1.65 11.98 -12.73
CA GLY A 31 -1.23 13.35 -12.41
C GLY A 31 -1.76 14.36 -13.44
N GLU A 32 -1.71 15.66 -13.15
CA GLU A 32 -2.15 16.73 -14.07
C GLU A 32 -1.29 16.81 -15.34
N ASN A 33 -0.09 16.24 -15.29
CA ASN A 33 0.88 16.19 -16.38
C ASN A 33 1.79 14.96 -16.25
N LEU A 34 2.61 14.69 -17.27
CA LEU A 34 3.49 13.51 -17.30
C LEU A 34 4.49 13.45 -16.14
N GLN A 35 5.06 14.58 -15.70
CA GLN A 35 6.04 14.57 -14.61
C GLN A 35 5.37 14.14 -13.30
N GLU A 36 4.22 14.76 -12.98
CA GLU A 36 3.45 14.40 -11.80
C GLU A 36 2.95 12.95 -11.86
N ALA A 37 2.46 12.49 -13.03
CA ALA A 37 2.04 11.10 -13.19
C ALA A 37 3.21 10.11 -12.95
N VAL A 38 4.43 10.45 -13.38
CA VAL A 38 5.66 9.66 -13.13
C VAL A 38 6.04 9.65 -11.65
N GLU A 39 5.94 10.79 -10.96
CA GLU A 39 6.16 10.89 -9.51
C GLU A 39 5.12 10.03 -8.75
N MET A 40 3.84 10.15 -9.12
CA MET A 40 2.74 9.36 -8.57
C MET A 40 2.87 7.85 -8.87
N ALA A 41 3.42 7.47 -10.03
CA ALA A 41 3.71 6.08 -10.37
C ALA A 41 4.85 5.48 -9.52
N ALA A 42 5.83 6.30 -9.13
CA ALA A 42 6.87 5.88 -8.19
C ALA A 42 6.29 5.65 -6.78
N ASP A 43 5.45 6.57 -6.28
CA ASP A 43 4.77 6.42 -4.99
C ASP A 43 3.82 5.21 -4.95
N PHE A 44 3.09 4.99 -6.05
CA PHE A 44 2.27 3.79 -6.26
C PHE A 44 3.14 2.51 -6.21
N LEU A 45 4.25 2.46 -6.95
CA LEU A 45 5.14 1.29 -6.96
C LEU A 45 5.78 1.05 -5.58
N MET A 46 6.18 2.10 -4.86
CA MET A 46 6.66 1.98 -3.48
C MET A 46 5.61 1.38 -2.56
N THR A 47 4.34 1.80 -2.67
CA THR A 47 3.23 1.28 -1.86
C THR A 47 2.97 -0.21 -2.15
N VAL A 48 2.99 -0.60 -3.43
CA VAL A 48 2.83 -2.01 -3.87
C VAL A 48 3.98 -2.90 -3.37
N VAL A 49 5.22 -2.39 -3.46
CA VAL A 49 6.41 -3.07 -2.96
C VAL A 49 6.38 -3.22 -1.44
N ASP A 50 5.93 -2.19 -0.71
CA ASP A 50 5.82 -2.21 0.75
C ASP A 50 4.79 -3.24 1.23
N ASP A 51 3.63 -3.35 0.56
CA ASP A 51 2.61 -4.37 0.86
C ASP A 51 3.18 -5.79 0.67
N HIS A 52 3.91 -6.02 -0.43
CA HIS A 52 4.60 -7.29 -0.69
C HIS A 52 5.66 -7.62 0.37
N LEU A 53 6.49 -6.64 0.73
CA LEU A 53 7.50 -6.75 1.79
C LEU A 53 6.87 -7.08 3.15
N MET A 54 5.82 -6.35 3.56
CA MET A 54 5.13 -6.56 4.83
C MET A 54 4.51 -7.95 4.96
N ASN A 55 3.94 -8.46 3.86
CA ASN A 55 3.33 -9.79 3.81
C ASN A 55 4.34 -10.93 3.57
N GLY A 56 5.60 -10.60 3.21
CA GLY A 56 6.62 -11.60 2.87
C GLY A 56 6.33 -12.35 1.57
N VAL A 57 5.59 -11.71 0.65
CA VAL A 57 5.21 -12.25 -0.66
C VAL A 57 6.12 -11.64 -1.72
N ALA A 58 6.61 -12.47 -2.65
CA ALA A 58 7.36 -11.97 -3.80
C ALA A 58 6.40 -11.33 -4.81
N LEU A 59 6.80 -10.20 -5.40
CA LEU A 59 6.08 -9.60 -6.53
C LEU A 59 5.98 -10.60 -7.70
N PRO A 60 4.96 -10.45 -8.58
CA PRO A 60 4.89 -11.23 -9.81
C PRO A 60 6.15 -11.06 -10.66
N PRO A 61 6.48 -12.03 -11.53
CA PRO A 61 7.62 -11.93 -12.45
C PRO A 61 7.57 -10.64 -13.27
N MET A 62 8.70 -9.96 -13.33
CA MET A 62 8.86 -8.70 -14.03
C MET A 62 9.07 -8.96 -15.53
N GLU A 63 8.16 -8.45 -16.36
CA GLU A 63 8.26 -8.51 -17.82
C GLU A 63 8.56 -7.10 -18.37
N PHE A 64 9.34 -7.02 -19.46
CA PHE A 64 9.83 -5.77 -20.06
C PHE A 64 9.64 -5.78 -21.57
N GLY A 65 9.56 -4.58 -22.16
CA GLY A 65 9.34 -4.41 -23.59
C GLY A 65 7.87 -4.46 -23.98
N HIS A 66 6.97 -4.07 -23.07
CA HIS A 66 5.56 -3.91 -23.39
C HIS A 66 5.36 -2.86 -24.49
N THR A 67 4.30 -3.02 -25.27
CA THR A 67 3.84 -2.02 -26.24
C THR A 67 2.64 -1.26 -25.66
N PRO A 68 2.50 0.06 -25.90
CA PRO A 68 1.32 0.83 -25.47
C PRO A 68 0.01 0.18 -25.91
N GLU A 69 -0.89 -0.11 -24.96
CA GLU A 69 -2.23 -0.65 -25.22
C GLU A 69 -3.26 0.47 -25.47
N ARG A 70 -2.99 1.66 -24.93
CA ARG A 70 -3.87 2.84 -24.90
C ARG A 70 -3.33 3.99 -25.75
N GLY A 71 -2.24 3.74 -26.49
CA GLY A 71 -1.58 4.72 -27.34
C GLY A 71 -0.68 5.71 -26.58
N GLY A 72 -0.35 5.40 -25.32
CA GLY A 72 0.54 6.19 -24.48
C GLY A 72 2.03 5.93 -24.76
N GLN A 73 2.85 6.29 -23.76
CA GLN A 73 4.28 6.01 -23.71
C GLN A 73 4.59 5.03 -22.59
N ILE A 74 5.48 4.06 -22.84
CA ILE A 74 5.97 3.16 -21.79
C ILE A 74 7.18 3.80 -21.12
N ILE A 75 7.17 3.89 -19.78
CA ILE A 75 8.31 4.31 -18.98
C ILE A 75 8.53 3.29 -17.86
N ALA A 76 9.77 2.80 -17.74
CA ALA A 76 10.17 1.95 -16.62
C ALA A 76 10.49 2.81 -15.39
N ILE A 77 9.74 2.60 -14.31
CA ILE A 77 9.91 3.29 -13.02
C ILE A 77 10.70 2.38 -12.08
N ALA A 78 11.72 2.91 -11.42
CA ALA A 78 12.58 2.17 -10.51
C ALA A 78 12.53 2.78 -9.10
N VAL A 79 12.32 1.94 -8.09
CA VAL A 79 12.27 2.32 -6.66
C VAL A 79 13.19 1.42 -5.84
N SER A 80 13.77 1.94 -4.76
CA SER A 80 14.55 1.15 -3.80
C SER A 80 13.80 1.08 -2.48
N ARG A 81 13.46 -0.14 -2.03
CA ARG A 81 12.74 -0.41 -0.78
C ARG A 81 13.29 -1.63 -0.05
N GLU A 82 13.24 -1.59 1.27
CA GLU A 82 13.44 -2.70 2.22
C GLU A 82 12.45 -2.55 3.37
N LEU A 83 12.24 -3.59 4.18
CA LEU A 83 11.31 -3.55 5.32
C LEU A 83 11.63 -2.43 6.33
N ASP A 84 12.89 -2.05 6.43
CA ASP A 84 13.38 -0.99 7.31
C ASP A 84 13.04 0.42 6.79
N ASP A 85 12.73 0.56 5.49
CA ASP A 85 12.31 1.84 4.89
C ASP A 85 10.80 2.13 5.10
N ILE A 86 10.04 1.18 5.67
CA ILE A 86 8.59 1.31 5.89
C ILE A 86 8.35 2.00 7.24
N PRO A 87 7.69 3.18 7.29
CA PRO A 87 7.45 3.89 8.54
C PRO A 87 6.62 3.06 9.53
N ALA A 88 7.25 2.67 10.64
CA ALA A 88 6.69 1.70 11.57
C ALA A 88 6.75 2.15 13.03
N MET A 89 6.00 1.47 13.87
CA MET A 89 6.08 1.58 15.33
C MET A 89 5.90 0.22 16.01
N THR A 90 6.27 0.12 17.29
CA THR A 90 6.02 -1.13 18.03
C THR A 90 4.53 -1.32 18.31
N ALA A 91 4.07 -2.55 18.51
CA ALA A 91 2.70 -2.81 18.96
C ALA A 91 2.36 -2.17 20.33
N SER A 92 3.36 -1.75 21.12
CA SER A 92 3.15 -0.99 22.36
C SER A 92 2.94 0.51 22.09
N ASP A 93 3.61 1.06 21.08
CA ASP A 93 3.43 2.44 20.63
C ASP A 93 2.11 2.61 19.88
N ALA A 94 1.78 1.69 18.96
CA ALA A 94 0.48 1.67 18.30
C ALA A 94 -0.69 1.61 19.29
N ALA A 95 -0.55 0.86 20.39
CA ALA A 95 -1.53 0.82 21.47
C ALA A 95 -1.70 2.20 22.15
N ARG A 96 -0.59 2.91 22.39
CA ARG A 96 -0.57 4.26 22.96
C ARG A 96 -1.13 5.31 22.00
N GLU A 97 -0.76 5.25 20.72
CA GLU A 97 -1.23 6.17 19.67
C GLU A 97 -2.73 6.01 19.38
N LEU A 98 -3.27 4.79 19.43
CA LEU A 98 -4.70 4.51 19.25
C LEU A 98 -5.54 4.61 20.53
N GLY A 99 -4.91 4.82 21.70
CA GLY A 99 -5.62 4.83 22.99
C GLY A 99 -6.22 3.48 23.41
N VAL A 100 -5.70 2.35 22.92
CA VAL A 100 -6.22 0.99 23.16
C VAL A 100 -5.22 0.10 23.87
N THR A 101 -5.63 -1.11 24.28
CA THR A 101 -4.70 -2.10 24.85
C THR A 101 -3.89 -2.80 23.77
N ARG A 102 -2.69 -3.31 24.11
CA ARG A 102 -1.89 -4.16 23.21
C ARG A 102 -2.66 -5.41 22.73
N ALA A 103 -3.52 -5.96 23.57
CA ALA A 103 -4.41 -7.06 23.20
C ALA A 103 -5.41 -6.65 22.11
N ARG A 104 -5.91 -5.41 22.14
CA ARG A 104 -6.75 -4.85 21.07
C ARG A 104 -5.96 -4.62 19.78
N VAL A 105 -4.71 -4.13 19.84
CA VAL A 105 -3.82 -4.06 18.67
C VAL A 105 -3.65 -5.45 18.02
N SER A 106 -3.41 -6.50 18.81
CA SER A 106 -3.35 -7.87 18.29
C SER A 106 -4.69 -8.41 17.75
N GLN A 107 -5.83 -7.83 18.11
CA GLN A 107 -7.11 -8.14 17.47
C GLN A 107 -7.27 -7.40 16.13
N LEU A 108 -6.91 -6.11 16.07
CA LEU A 108 -6.97 -5.30 14.85
C LEU A 108 -6.08 -5.88 13.74
N ILE A 109 -4.85 -6.25 14.09
CA ILE A 109 -3.91 -6.95 13.17
C ILE A 109 -4.53 -8.23 12.61
N ARG A 110 -5.12 -9.08 13.46
CA ARG A 110 -5.77 -10.33 13.03
C ARG A 110 -7.06 -10.13 12.24
N ALA A 111 -7.62 -8.93 12.27
CA ALA A 111 -8.80 -8.54 11.51
C ALA A 111 -8.45 -7.83 10.19
N GLY A 112 -7.16 -7.68 9.84
CA GLY A 112 -6.72 -6.92 8.67
C GLY A 112 -6.95 -5.41 8.79
N LEU A 113 -7.05 -4.88 10.02
CA LEU A 113 -7.30 -3.46 10.30
C LEU A 113 -6.05 -2.69 10.73
N LEU A 114 -4.90 -3.35 10.77
CA LEU A 114 -3.57 -2.78 11.01
C LEU A 114 -2.52 -3.68 10.37
N ASP A 115 -1.70 -3.13 9.49
CA ASP A 115 -0.66 -3.88 8.77
C ASP A 115 0.54 -4.11 9.69
N SER A 116 1.10 -5.32 9.63
CA SER A 116 2.14 -5.69 10.59
C SER A 116 3.02 -6.83 10.11
N TRP A 117 4.34 -6.69 10.28
CA TRP A 117 5.35 -7.67 9.87
C TRP A 117 6.25 -8.05 11.06
N LYS A 118 7.12 -9.04 10.87
CA LYS A 118 8.18 -9.35 11.83
C LYS A 118 9.46 -8.66 11.40
N ASP A 119 10.07 -7.94 12.33
CA ASP A 119 11.46 -7.51 12.25
C ASP A 119 12.21 -8.25 13.37
N GLY A 120 13.00 -9.26 13.00
CA GLY A 120 13.65 -10.17 13.93
C GLY A 120 12.68 -10.78 14.95
N THR A 121 12.82 -10.39 16.22
CA THR A 121 11.94 -10.81 17.33
C THR A 121 10.78 -9.85 17.61
N ARG A 122 10.75 -8.69 16.96
CA ARG A 122 9.74 -7.63 17.13
C ARG A 122 8.62 -7.79 16.11
N ARG A 123 7.41 -7.36 16.50
CA ARG A 123 6.23 -7.29 15.65
C ARG A 123 5.91 -5.82 15.45
N MET A 124 6.32 -5.32 14.30
CA MET A 124 6.18 -3.93 13.85
C MET A 124 4.79 -3.70 13.27
N VAL A 125 4.27 -2.48 13.40
CA VAL A 125 2.96 -2.06 12.90
C VAL A 125 3.16 -0.84 12.00
N SER A 126 2.55 -0.85 10.81
CA SER A 126 2.62 0.25 9.84
C SER A 126 2.05 1.53 10.45
N ARG A 127 2.79 2.64 10.36
CA ARG A 127 2.29 3.96 10.76
C ARG A 127 1.10 4.39 9.92
N ALA A 128 1.14 4.16 8.61
CA ALA A 128 0.02 4.49 7.72
C ALA A 128 -1.27 3.79 8.17
N SER A 129 -1.20 2.50 8.50
CA SER A 129 -2.36 1.75 9.01
C SER A 129 -2.88 2.29 10.35
N VAL A 130 -1.99 2.80 11.22
CA VAL A 130 -2.37 3.42 12.50
C VAL A 130 -3.03 4.78 12.29
N GLU A 131 -2.53 5.63 11.38
CA GLU A 131 -3.14 6.92 11.08
C GLU A 131 -4.49 6.77 10.39
N ALA A 132 -4.59 5.97 9.32
CA ALA A 132 -5.87 5.66 8.67
C ALA A 132 -6.91 5.13 9.68
N ARG A 133 -6.46 4.31 10.63
CA ARG A 133 -7.32 3.77 11.69
C ARG A 133 -7.73 4.78 12.77
N LYS A 134 -7.05 5.93 12.88
CA LYS A 134 -7.52 7.11 13.65
C LYS A 134 -8.52 7.93 12.83
N GLU A 135 -8.22 8.17 11.56
CA GLU A 135 -9.03 8.98 10.64
C GLU A 135 -10.44 8.40 10.40
N ASP A 136 -10.57 7.07 10.34
CA ASP A 136 -11.85 6.35 10.27
C ASP A 136 -12.82 6.67 11.44
N ASP A 137 -12.31 7.17 12.59
CA ASP A 137 -13.00 7.33 13.90
C ASP A 137 -14.19 6.35 14.10
N PRO A 138 -13.97 5.02 14.06
CA PRO A 138 -15.06 4.07 14.09
C PRO A 138 -15.63 4.01 15.50
N LYS A 139 -16.76 4.71 15.65
CA LYS A 139 -17.52 4.91 16.89
C LYS A 139 -17.71 3.59 17.65
N PRO A 140 -17.74 3.62 19.00
CA PRO A 140 -18.03 2.45 19.82
C PRO A 140 -19.39 1.80 19.51
N GLY A 141 -19.41 0.88 18.55
CA GLY A 141 -20.58 0.13 18.10
C GLY A 141 -20.50 -1.32 18.55
N ARG A 142 -21.18 -1.65 19.65
CA ARG A 142 -21.53 -3.03 20.01
C ARG A 142 -22.36 -3.61 18.86
N PRO A 143 -22.14 -4.86 18.40
CA PRO A 143 -23.09 -5.52 17.50
C PRO A 143 -24.47 -5.48 18.14
N CYS A 144 -25.42 -4.82 17.47
CA CYS A 144 -26.79 -4.85 17.92
C CYS A 144 -27.27 -6.29 17.77
N SER A 145 -27.65 -6.93 18.87
CA SER A 145 -28.30 -8.23 18.81
C SER A 145 -29.69 -8.03 18.23
N SER A 146 -29.81 -8.07 16.90
CA SER A 146 -31.08 -8.39 16.26
C SER A 146 -31.45 -9.80 16.68
N GLU A 147 -32.64 -9.92 17.27
CA GLU A 147 -33.11 -11.15 17.91
C GLU A 147 -33.30 -12.28 16.90
N ALA A 148 -33.18 -13.51 17.37
CA ALA A 148 -33.64 -14.66 16.60
C ALA A 148 -35.16 -14.60 16.47
N ALA A 149 -35.65 -14.70 15.24
CA ALA A 149 -37.06 -14.86 14.87
C ALA A 149 -37.15 -15.95 13.78
#